data_AF-A0ABD0P1A4-F1
#
_entry.id   AF-A0ABD0P1A4-F1
#
_cell.length_a   1.000
_cell.length_b   1.000
_cell.length_c   1.000
_cell.angle_alpha   90.00
_cell.angle_beta   90.00
_cell.angle_gamma   90.00
#
_symmetry.space_group_name_H-M   'P 1'
#
loop_
_entity.id
_entity.type
_entity.pdbx_description
1 polymer ?
#
loop_
_entity_poly.entity_id
_entity_poly.type
_entity_poly.pdbx_seq_one_letter_code
_entity_poly.pdbx_strand_id
1 'polypeptide(L)'
;NLNQNMRTLLPKFYGLYCVQADGKNIRIVVMNNLLPRAVPMHLKFDLKGSTHKRRASPKERAKGVPTYKDLDFMQDMPEGILLESDHYSALCRTIQRDCRT
;
A
#
# COMPACT_ATOMS: atom_id res chain seq x y z
N ASN A 1 8.13 -13.54 -13.74
CA ASN A 1 7.27 -12.38 -13.41
C ASN A 1 8.06 -11.09 -13.16
N LEU A 2 9.00 -11.04 -12.19
CA LEU A 2 9.89 -9.86 -11.98
C LEU A 2 10.63 -9.40 -13.24
N ASN A 3 11.16 -10.32 -14.03
CA ASN A 3 11.92 -10.00 -15.26
C ASN A 3 11.03 -9.51 -16.42
N GLN A 4 9.70 -9.62 -16.31
CA GLN A 4 8.76 -9.18 -17.35
C GLN A 4 8.15 -7.81 -17.00
N ASN A 5 8.02 -7.48 -15.71
CA ASN A 5 7.49 -6.19 -15.24
C ASN A 5 8.45 -5.54 -14.22
N MET A 6 9.51 -4.91 -14.72
CA MET A 6 10.53 -4.25 -13.86
C MET A 6 9.97 -3.13 -12.97
N ARG A 7 8.79 -2.58 -13.32
CA ARG A 7 8.12 -1.50 -12.58
C ARG A 7 6.98 -2.00 -11.69
N THR A 8 6.87 -3.31 -11.44
CA THR A 8 5.84 -3.89 -10.57
C THR A 8 5.73 -3.19 -9.21
N LEU A 9 4.50 -3.06 -8.72
CA LEU A 9 4.15 -2.46 -7.43
C LEU A 9 4.02 -3.50 -6.31
N LEU A 10 4.17 -4.79 -6.63
CA LEU A 10 4.08 -5.87 -5.66
C LEU A 10 5.19 -5.76 -4.59
N PRO A 11 4.97 -6.33 -3.39
CA PRO A 11 5.98 -6.34 -2.34
C PRO A 11 7.31 -6.94 -2.82
N LYS A 12 8.41 -6.26 -2.51
CA LYS A 12 9.76 -6.75 -2.82
C LYS A 12 10.24 -7.61 -1.67
N PHE A 13 10.09 -8.92 -1.80
CA PHE A 13 10.52 -9.88 -0.78
C PHE A 13 12.03 -10.11 -0.86
N TYR A 14 12.70 -9.97 0.29
CA TYR A 14 14.15 -10.17 0.43
C TYR A 14 14.48 -11.47 1.17
N GLY A 15 13.56 -11.99 1.98
CA GLY A 15 13.74 -13.27 2.65
C GLY A 15 12.48 -13.72 3.40
N LEU A 16 12.36 -15.03 3.59
CA LEU A 16 11.34 -15.69 4.39
C LEU A 16 12.06 -16.55 5.44
N TYR A 17 11.75 -16.31 6.70
CA TYR A 17 12.40 -16.94 7.85
C TYR A 17 11.36 -17.55 8.78
N CYS A 18 11.76 -18.58 9.53
CA CYS A 18 10.95 -19.16 10.58
C CYS A 18 11.79 -19.26 11.86
N VAL A 19 11.30 -18.68 12.94
CA VAL A 19 11.89 -18.78 14.27
C VAL A 19 10.98 -19.64 15.13
N GLN A 20 11.54 -20.68 15.74
CA GLN A 20 10.82 -21.52 16.68
C GLN A 20 11.16 -21.10 18.11
N ALA A 21 10.17 -20.73 18.90
CA ALA A 21 10.32 -20.31 20.29
C ALA A 21 9.12 -20.80 21.12
N ASP A 22 9.38 -21.40 22.28
CA ASP A 22 8.35 -21.95 23.19
C ASP A 22 7.30 -22.84 22.50
N GLY A 23 7.77 -23.71 21.59
CA GLY A 23 6.90 -24.60 20.82
C GLY A 23 6.05 -23.92 19.75
N LYS A 24 6.22 -22.61 19.52
CA LYS A 24 5.52 -21.83 18.49
C LYS A 24 6.43 -21.50 17.33
N ASN A 25 5.87 -21.50 16.12
CA ASN A 25 6.54 -21.09 14.89
C ASN A 25 6.15 -19.66 14.52
N ILE A 26 7.13 -18.76 14.51
CA ILE A 26 6.99 -17.37 14.08
C ILE A 26 7.56 -17.26 12.66
N ARG A 27 6.69 -16.97 11.70
CA ARG A 27 7.09 -16.79 10.28
C ARG A 27 7.26 -15.32 9.98
N ILE A 28 8.43 -14.95 9.45
CA ILE A 28 8.82 -13.57 9.21
C ILE A 28 9.14 -13.43 7.74
N VAL A 29 8.59 -12.40 7.11
CA VAL A 29 8.95 -11.98 5.76
C VAL A 29 9.68 -10.66 5.87
N VAL A 30 10.87 -10.60 5.27
CA VAL A 30 11.62 -9.36 5.11
C VAL A 30 11.30 -8.79 3.73
N MET A 31 10.85 -7.54 3.69
CA MET A 31 10.46 -6.85 2.47
C MET A 31 10.76 -5.35 2.56
N ASN A 32 10.65 -4.64 1.43
CA ASN A 32 10.87 -3.19 1.40
C ASN A 32 9.83 -2.43 2.25
N ASN A 33 10.29 -1.33 2.89
CA ASN A 33 9.39 -0.34 3.46
C ASN A 33 9.03 0.71 2.37
N LEU A 34 7.76 0.75 1.97
CA LEU A 34 7.26 1.70 0.96
C LEU A 34 7.25 3.16 1.45
N LEU A 35 7.10 3.38 2.77
CA LEU A 35 6.97 4.70 3.39
C LEU A 35 8.12 4.92 4.39
N PRO A 36 9.37 5.15 3.91
CA PRO A 36 10.51 5.34 4.79
C PRO A 36 10.43 6.68 5.53
N ARG A 37 10.92 6.72 6.77
CA ARG A 37 10.97 7.94 7.60
C ARG A 37 11.74 9.10 6.96
N ALA A 38 12.66 8.79 6.05
CA ALA A 38 13.46 9.79 5.33
C ALA A 38 12.62 10.79 4.52
N VAL A 39 11.39 10.42 4.14
CA VAL A 39 10.44 11.32 3.46
C VAL A 39 9.21 11.52 4.37
N PRO A 40 8.93 12.75 4.84
CA PRO A 40 7.77 13.03 5.67
C PRO A 40 6.47 12.78 4.89
N MET A 41 5.67 11.82 5.35
CA MET A 41 4.35 11.55 4.78
C MET A 41 3.30 12.45 5.45
N HIS A 42 2.74 13.39 4.69
CA HIS A 42 1.67 14.25 5.18
C HIS A 42 0.30 13.56 5.18
N LEU A 43 0.07 12.65 4.22
CA LEU A 43 -1.15 11.86 4.09
C LEU A 43 -0.79 10.39 3.80
N LYS A 44 -1.62 9.47 4.27
CA LYS A 44 -1.50 8.03 3.97
C LYS A 44 -2.87 7.42 3.74
N PHE A 45 -2.97 6.56 2.73
CA PHE A 45 -4.19 5.84 2.39
C PHE A 45 -3.91 4.34 2.22
N ASP A 46 -4.79 3.52 2.80
CA ASP A 46 -4.98 2.11 2.45
C ASP A 46 -6.21 2.07 1.55
N LEU A 47 -6.07 1.67 0.29
CA LEU A 47 -7.15 1.65 -0.71
C LEU A 47 -7.36 0.23 -1.24
N LYS A 48 -8.62 -0.16 -1.39
CA LYS A 48 -9.01 -1.51 -1.84
C LYS A 48 -10.13 -1.53 -2.89
N GLY A 49 -10.76 -0.39 -3.17
CA GLY A 49 -11.89 -0.27 -4.10
C GLY A 49 -13.24 -0.75 -3.54
N SER A 50 -13.30 -1.17 -2.27
CA SER A 50 -14.56 -1.51 -1.59
C SER A 50 -15.00 -0.40 -0.65
N THR A 51 -16.25 -0.44 -0.18
CA THR A 51 -16.83 0.60 0.70
C THR A 51 -17.14 0.11 2.11
N HIS A 52 -17.45 -1.17 2.28
CA HIS A 52 -17.80 -1.73 3.59
C HIS A 52 -16.61 -1.69 4.56
N LYS A 53 -16.77 -1.01 5.71
CA LYS A 53 -15.72 -0.81 6.73
C LYS A 53 -14.44 -0.13 6.21
N ARG A 54 -14.58 0.71 5.19
CA ARG A 54 -13.48 1.48 4.60
C ARG A 54 -13.44 2.95 5.04
N ARG A 55 -13.66 3.18 6.34
CA ARG A 55 -13.29 4.41 7.06
C ARG A 55 -12.23 4.11 8.13
N ALA A 56 -11.33 5.04 8.37
CA ALA A 56 -10.38 4.98 9.46
C ALA A 56 -11.11 4.93 10.80
N SER A 57 -10.63 4.12 11.74
CA SER A 57 -11.22 4.04 13.07
C SER A 57 -10.92 5.33 13.85
N PRO A 58 -11.72 5.68 14.88
CA PRO A 58 -11.43 6.83 15.73
C PRO A 58 -10.01 6.78 16.33
N LYS A 59 -9.56 5.59 16.73
CA LYS A 59 -8.19 5.35 17.24
C LYS A 59 -7.12 5.66 16.19
N GLU A 60 -7.35 5.33 14.92
CA GLU A 60 -6.41 5.63 13.84
C GLU A 60 -6.37 7.13 13.52
N ARG A 61 -7.54 7.77 13.48
CA ARG A 61 -7.68 9.23 13.20
C ARG A 61 -7.03 10.10 14.28
N ALA A 62 -6.87 9.58 15.49
CA ALA A 62 -6.19 10.28 16.59
C ALA A 62 -4.64 10.30 16.47
N LYS A 63 -4.04 9.57 15.52
CA LYS A 63 -2.59 9.58 15.30
C LYS A 63 -2.14 10.86 14.58
N GLY A 64 -0.88 11.26 14.75
CA GLY A 64 -0.32 12.44 14.09
C GLY A 64 -0.33 12.39 12.56
N VAL A 65 -0.16 11.20 11.97
CA VAL A 65 -0.39 10.96 10.54
C VAL A 65 -1.24 9.68 10.41
N PRO A 66 -2.57 9.81 10.36
CA PRO A 66 -3.49 8.67 10.22
C PRO A 66 -3.28 7.94 8.89
N THR A 67 -3.61 6.65 8.86
CA THR A 67 -3.83 5.92 7.60
C THR A 67 -5.33 5.88 7.31
N TYR A 68 -5.77 6.69 6.35
CA TYR A 68 -7.13 6.78 5.87
C TYR A 68 -7.50 5.63 4.93
N LYS A 69 -8.80 5.47 4.65
CA LYS A 69 -9.32 4.42 3.77
C LYS A 69 -10.20 4.99 2.65
N ASP A 70 -10.77 4.13 1.82
CA ASP A 70 -11.49 4.49 0.59
C ASP A 70 -12.58 5.55 0.80
N LEU A 71 -13.43 5.41 1.82
CA LEU A 71 -14.52 6.37 2.07
C LEU A 71 -14.03 7.70 2.65
N ASP A 72 -12.88 7.70 3.33
CA ASP A 72 -12.24 8.92 3.79
C ASP A 72 -11.62 9.64 2.58
N PHE A 73 -10.92 8.91 1.70
CA PHE A 73 -10.34 9.45 0.46
C PHE A 73 -11.41 10.09 -0.44
N MET A 74 -12.54 9.40 -0.67
CA MET A 74 -13.63 9.94 -1.50
C MET A 74 -14.26 11.22 -0.94
N GLN A 75 -14.25 11.38 0.39
CA GLN A 75 -14.82 12.54 1.06
C GLN A 75 -13.83 13.70 1.14
N ASP A 76 -12.59 13.41 1.54
CA ASP A 76 -11.57 14.40 1.84
C ASP A 76 -10.78 14.84 0.57
N MET A 77 -10.81 14.02 -0.49
CA MET A 77 -10.19 14.30 -1.79
C MET A 77 -11.17 14.06 -2.96
N PRO A 78 -12.25 14.84 -3.08
CA PRO A 78 -13.27 14.63 -4.11
C PRO A 78 -12.76 14.80 -5.54
N GLU A 79 -11.72 15.63 -5.74
CA GLU A 79 -11.04 15.81 -7.04
C GLU A 79 -9.97 14.74 -7.32
N GLY A 80 -9.67 13.88 -6.34
CA GLY A 80 -8.67 12.83 -6.45
C GLY A 80 -7.23 13.33 -6.50
N ILE A 81 -6.35 12.49 -7.04
CA ILE A 81 -4.93 12.81 -7.27
C ILE A 81 -4.73 12.95 -8.78
N LEU A 82 -4.48 14.18 -9.23
CA LEU A 82 -4.18 14.46 -10.63
C LEU A 82 -2.75 14.01 -10.95
N LEU A 83 -2.60 13.30 -12.07
CA LEU A 83 -1.32 12.83 -12.59
C LEU A 83 -1.16 13.30 -14.03
N GLU A 84 0.08 13.60 -14.42
CA GLU A 84 0.43 13.83 -15.82
C GLU A 84 0.09 12.58 -16.66
N SER A 85 -0.29 12.79 -17.92
CA SER A 85 -0.81 11.73 -18.80
C SER A 85 0.12 10.52 -18.91
N ASP A 86 1.43 10.77 -19.01
CA ASP A 86 2.45 9.72 -19.13
C ASP A 86 2.59 8.89 -17.84
N HIS A 87 2.60 9.57 -16.68
CA HIS A 87 2.68 8.93 -15.37
C HIS A 87 1.41 8.12 -15.06
N TYR A 88 0.24 8.69 -15.36
CA TYR A 88 -1.05 7.99 -15.25
C TYR A 88 -1.06 6.72 -16.10
N SER A 89 -0.71 6.83 -17.38
CA SER A 89 -0.68 5.70 -18.31
C SER A 89 0.28 4.61 -17.86
N ALA A 90 1.47 4.99 -17.35
CA ALA A 90 2.43 4.04 -16.81
C ALA A 90 1.91 3.32 -15.56
N LEU A 91 1.29 4.05 -14.63
CA LEU A 91 0.72 3.49 -13.40
C LEU A 91 -0.40 2.49 -13.71
N CYS A 92 -1.36 2.88 -14.57
CA CYS A 92 -2.48 2.03 -14.95
C CYS A 92 -2.02 0.74 -15.62
N ARG A 93 -1.06 0.81 -16.56
CA ARG A 93 -0.49 -0.40 -17.18
C ARG A 93 0.15 -1.33 -16.16
N THR A 94 0.92 -0.79 -15.22
CA THR A 94 1.58 -1.60 -14.19
C THR A 94 0.55 -2.28 -13.29
N ILE A 95 -0.45 -1.55 -12.79
CA ILE A 95 -1.52 -2.11 -11.96
C ILE A 95 -2.27 -3.20 -12.72
N GLN A 96 -2.66 -2.97 -13.98
CA GLN A 96 -3.35 -3.96 -14.79
C GLN A 96 -2.54 -5.25 -14.96
N ARG A 97 -1.21 -5.13 -15.11
CA ARG A 97 -0.31 -6.30 -15.21
C ARG A 97 -0.16 -7.03 -13.89
N ASP A 98 -0.08 -6.30 -12.78
CA ASP A 98 0.05 -6.89 -11.44
C ASP A 98 -1.26 -7.55 -10.96
N CYS A 99 -2.41 -7.09 -11.44
CA CYS A 99 -3.73 -7.67 -11.13
C CYS A 99 -4.18 -8.79 -12.06
N ARG A 100 -3.44 -9.09 -13.14
CA ARG A 100 -3.81 -10.17 -14.06
C ARG A 100 -3.53 -11.53 -13.39
N THR A 101 -4.59 -12.30 -13.15
CA THR A 101 -4.54 -13.71 -12.71
C THR A 101 -4.18 -14.64 -13.83
#